data_AF-T0WDA1-F1
#
_entry.id   AF-T0WDA1-F1
#
_cell.length_a   1.000
_cell.length_b   1.000
_cell.length_c   1.000
_cell.angle_alpha   90.00
_cell.angle_beta   90.00
_cell.angle_gamma   90.00
#
_symmetry.space_group_name_H-M   'P 1'
#
loop_
_entity.id
_entity.type
_entity.pdbx_description
1 polymer ?
#
loop_
_entity_poly.entity_id
_entity_poly.type
_entity_poly.pdbx_seq_one_letter_code
_entity_poly.pdbx_strand_id
1 'polypeptide(L)'
;MVLLKLYTKEALSSFDVHLPQFKEQAKIGSFFKQLDDTIALHQRKLDLLKEQKKGYLQKMFPKNGAKVPELRFEGFADDWEQRKLNEVSDIYDGTHQTPKYQDNGVMFLSVENIKTLTSNKFISREAFEDEFKIRPQRGDVLMTRIGDIG
;
A
#
# COMPACT_ATOMS: atom_id res chain seq x y z
N MET A 1 13.84 9.36 23.71
CA MET A 1 14.26 10.72 24.11
C MET A 1 14.84 11.41 22.89
N VAL A 2 14.03 12.18 22.16
CA VAL A 2 14.51 12.94 20.99
C VAL A 2 15.14 14.23 21.52
N LEU A 3 16.46 14.38 21.33
CA LEU A 3 17.18 15.59 21.69
C LEU A 3 16.83 16.69 20.67
N LEU A 4 15.93 17.60 21.05
CA LEU A 4 15.75 18.87 20.35
C LEU A 4 16.99 19.73 20.59
N LYS A 5 17.86 19.85 19.58
CA LYS A 5 18.95 20.83 19.60
C LYS A 5 18.34 22.22 19.44
N LEU A 6 18.54 23.08 20.44
CA LEU A 6 18.16 24.49 20.41
C LEU A 6 19.34 25.32 19.90
N TYR A 7 19.08 26.29 19.02
CA TYR A 7 20.08 27.23 18.50
C TYR A 7 19.91 28.60 19.15
N THR A 8 21.01 29.22 19.58
CA THR A 8 20.98 30.58 20.15
C THR A 8 20.91 31.63 19.03
N LYS A 9 20.49 32.85 19.38
CA LYS A 9 20.45 33.98 18.44
C LYS A 9 21.83 34.27 17.85
N GLU A 10 22.87 34.16 18.66
CA GLU A 10 24.26 34.38 18.28
C GLU A 10 24.71 33.33 17.27
N ALA A 11 24.34 32.06 17.50
CA ALA A 11 24.61 30.98 16.56
C ALA A 11 23.91 31.20 15.22
N LEU A 12 22.63 31.61 15.20
CA LEU A 12 21.91 31.91 13.96
C LEU A 12 22.51 33.11 13.22
N SER A 13 22.92 34.15 13.94
CA SER A 13 23.51 35.37 13.36
C SER A 13 24.91 35.12 12.77
N SER A 14 25.59 34.05 13.19
CA SER A 14 26.90 33.66 12.69
C SER A 14 26.86 32.86 11.38
N PHE A 15 25.68 32.45 10.90
CA PHE A 15 25.55 31.79 9.60
C PHE A 15 25.74 32.80 8.48
N ASP A 16 26.72 32.52 7.61
CA ASP A 16 26.87 33.26 6.37
C ASP A 16 25.81 32.79 5.36
N VAL A 17 24.86 33.65 5.03
CA VAL A 17 23.77 33.36 4.10
C VAL A 17 23.80 34.36 2.96
N HIS A 18 23.88 33.84 1.74
CA HIS A 18 23.81 34.67 0.54
C HIS A 18 22.35 35.06 0.28
N LEU A 19 22.05 36.34 0.45
CA LEU A 19 20.70 36.88 0.26
C LEU A 19 20.55 37.47 -1.15
N PRO A 20 19.63 36.95 -1.98
CA PRO A 20 19.37 37.55 -3.29
C PRO A 20 18.67 38.91 -3.12
N GLN A 21 18.57 39.69 -4.20
CA GLN A 21 17.89 40.99 -4.15
C GLN A 21 16.39 40.83 -3.84
N PHE A 22 15.77 41.84 -3.22
CA PHE A 22 14.35 41.78 -2.83
C PHE A 22 13.40 41.36 -3.96
N LYS A 23 13.64 41.82 -5.20
CA LYS A 23 12.83 41.45 -6.37
C LYS A 23 12.94 39.95 -6.69
N GLU A 24 14.10 39.37 -6.50
CA GLU A 24 14.34 37.94 -6.69
C GLU A 24 13.77 37.13 -5.51
N GLN A 25 13.97 37.58 -4.27
CA GLN A 25 13.33 36.98 -3.08
C GLN A 25 11.81 36.90 -3.24
N ALA A 26 11.17 37.97 -3.73
CA ALA A 26 9.73 37.97 -3.98
C ALA A 26 9.30 36.95 -5.04
N LYS A 27 10.09 36.78 -6.11
CA LYS A 27 9.83 35.76 -7.14
C LYS A 27 10.01 34.35 -6.58
N ILE A 28 11.10 34.09 -5.85
CA ILE A 28 11.38 32.81 -5.21
C ILE A 28 10.26 32.46 -4.20
N GLY A 29 9.90 33.41 -3.34
CA GLY A 29 8.81 33.22 -2.37
C GLY A 29 7.46 32.97 -3.04
N SER A 30 7.16 33.68 -4.13
CA SER A 30 5.93 33.45 -4.90
C SER A 30 5.90 32.07 -5.55
N PHE A 31 7.05 31.60 -6.06
CA PHE A 31 7.19 30.27 -6.65
C PHE A 31 6.97 29.17 -5.62
N PHE A 32 7.62 29.23 -4.46
CA PHE A 32 7.43 28.24 -3.40
C PHE A 32 6.01 28.28 -2.82
N LYS A 33 5.40 29.46 -2.70
CA LYS A 33 4.00 29.58 -2.30
C LYS A 33 3.07 28.84 -3.28
N GLN A 34 3.28 29.00 -4.59
CA GLN A 34 2.48 28.27 -5.59
C GLN A 34 2.70 26.75 -5.49
N LEU A 35 3.92 26.31 -5.21
CA LEU A 35 4.22 24.89 -4.99
C LEU A 35 3.47 24.35 -3.77
N ASP A 36 3.53 25.05 -2.63
CA ASP A 36 2.84 24.67 -1.40
C ASP A 36 1.32 24.64 -1.58
N ASP A 37 0.75 25.66 -2.23
CA ASP A 37 -0.68 25.74 -2.55
C ASP A 37 -1.10 24.56 -3.45
N THR A 38 -0.25 24.20 -4.42
CA THR A 38 -0.47 23.06 -5.33
C THR A 38 -0.42 21.72 -4.60
N ILE A 39 0.56 21.52 -3.72
CA ILE A 39 0.68 20.32 -2.87
C ILE A 39 -0.57 20.19 -1.99
N ALA A 40 -0.98 21.27 -1.33
CA ALA A 40 -2.17 21.30 -0.49
C ALA A 40 -3.45 20.97 -1.27
N LEU A 41 -3.59 21.51 -2.49
CA LEU A 41 -4.71 21.19 -3.37
C LEU A 41 -4.74 19.71 -3.77
N HIS A 42 -3.59 19.14 -4.15
CA HIS A 42 -3.51 17.72 -4.51
C HIS A 42 -3.75 16.79 -3.33
N GLN A 43 -3.29 17.14 -2.13
CA GLN A 43 -3.56 16.37 -0.92
C GLN A 43 -5.07 16.34 -0.61
N ARG A 44 -5.75 17.50 -0.67
CA ARG A 44 -7.22 17.56 -0.52
C ARG A 44 -7.96 16.72 -1.55
N LYS A 45 -7.52 16.76 -2.82
CA LYS A 45 -8.10 15.93 -3.89
C LYS A 45 -7.89 14.44 -3.64
N LEU A 46 -6.70 14.05 -3.19
CA LEU A 46 -6.39 12.65 -2.86
C LEU A 46 -7.29 12.14 -1.73
N ASP A 47 -7.47 12.94 -0.68
CA ASP A 47 -8.30 12.58 0.47
C ASP A 47 -9.78 12.47 0.09
N LEU A 48 -10.27 13.40 -0.74
CA LEU A 48 -11.63 13.31 -1.29
C LEU A 48 -11.83 12.04 -2.13
N LEU A 49 -10.86 11.69 -3.00
CA LEU A 49 -10.94 10.48 -3.82
C LEU A 49 -10.91 9.21 -2.98
N LYS A 50 -10.15 9.17 -1.88
CA LYS A 50 -10.14 8.05 -0.94
C LYS A 50 -11.50 7.85 -0.28
N GLU A 51 -12.13 8.93 0.20
CA GLU A 51 -13.46 8.86 0.81
C GLU A 51 -14.54 8.51 -0.21
N GLN A 52 -14.48 9.05 -1.43
CA GLN A 52 -15.39 8.66 -2.51
C GLN A 52 -15.25 7.17 -2.85
N LYS A 53 -14.01 6.66 -3.00
CA LYS A 53 -13.76 5.24 -3.24
C LYS A 53 -14.37 4.38 -2.13
N LYS A 54 -14.16 4.76 -0.86
CA LYS A 54 -14.72 4.06 0.30
C LYS A 54 -16.25 4.05 0.27
N GLY A 55 -16.87 5.21 0.02
CA GLY A 55 -18.32 5.34 -0.06
C GLY A 55 -18.93 4.53 -1.20
N TYR A 56 -18.34 4.57 -2.40
CA TYR A 56 -18.79 3.76 -3.53
C TYR A 56 -18.65 2.27 -3.27
N LEU A 57 -17.52 1.83 -2.70
CA LEU A 57 -17.31 0.42 -2.39
C LEU A 57 -18.34 -0.10 -1.38
N GLN A 58 -18.66 0.67 -0.34
CA GLN A 58 -19.73 0.33 0.61
C GLN A 58 -21.10 0.20 -0.07
N LYS A 59 -21.39 1.06 -1.05
CA LYS A 59 -22.63 1.03 -1.83
C LYS A 59 -22.67 -0.06 -2.90
N MET A 60 -21.55 -0.69 -3.22
CA MET A 60 -21.45 -1.78 -4.21
C MET A 60 -21.79 -3.16 -3.65
N PHE A 61 -21.83 -3.29 -2.32
CA PHE A 61 -22.24 -4.52 -1.63
C PHE A 61 -23.59 -4.33 -0.92
N PRO A 62 -24.43 -5.37 -0.80
CA PRO A 62 -25.73 -5.25 -0.18
C PRO A 62 -25.59 -5.05 1.32
N LYS A 63 -26.54 -4.33 1.90
CA LYS A 63 -26.71 -4.30 3.36
C LYS A 63 -27.29 -5.63 3.84
N ASN A 64 -27.13 -5.93 5.13
CA ASN A 64 -27.64 -7.16 5.74
C ASN A 64 -29.12 -7.37 5.39
N GLY A 65 -29.44 -8.52 4.82
CA GLY A 65 -30.80 -8.89 4.40
C GLY A 65 -31.20 -8.46 2.98
N ALA A 66 -30.40 -7.63 2.29
CA ALA A 66 -30.61 -7.28 0.90
C ALA A 66 -29.75 -8.15 -0.04
N LYS A 67 -30.21 -8.33 -1.28
CA LYS A 67 -29.46 -9.00 -2.36
C LYS A 67 -29.00 -8.07 -3.47
N VAL A 68 -29.61 -6.89 -3.57
CA VAL A 68 -29.27 -5.87 -4.57
C VAL A 68 -28.59 -4.70 -3.83
N PRO A 69 -27.41 -4.24 -4.26
CA PRO A 69 -26.74 -3.08 -3.66
C PRO A 69 -27.29 -1.75 -4.20
N GLU A 70 -26.86 -0.62 -3.62
CA GLU A 70 -27.29 0.71 -4.08
C GLU A 70 -26.65 1.10 -5.43
N LEU A 71 -25.45 0.60 -5.72
CA LEU A 71 -24.69 0.91 -6.93
C LEU A 71 -24.06 -0.35 -7.53
N ARG A 72 -24.02 -0.41 -8.87
CA ARG A 72 -23.45 -1.51 -9.66
C ARG A 72 -22.80 -0.97 -10.93
N PHE A 73 -21.88 -1.75 -11.48
CA PHE A 73 -21.49 -1.59 -12.87
C PHE A 73 -22.61 -2.10 -13.78
N GLU A 74 -22.75 -1.46 -14.93
CA GLU A 74 -23.67 -1.91 -15.98
C GLU A 74 -23.37 -3.37 -16.36
N GLY A 75 -24.42 -4.18 -16.54
CA GLY A 75 -24.31 -5.62 -16.82
C GLY A 75 -24.25 -6.53 -15.60
N PHE A 76 -24.21 -6.00 -14.36
CA PHE A 76 -24.22 -6.80 -13.11
C PHE A 76 -25.53 -6.60 -12.32
N ALA A 77 -26.65 -6.92 -12.95
CA ALA A 77 -28.00 -6.70 -12.41
C ALA A 77 -28.54 -7.85 -11.55
N ASP A 78 -27.88 -9.02 -11.59
CA ASP A 78 -28.32 -10.19 -10.83
C ASP A 78 -28.16 -10.00 -9.31
N ASP A 79 -29.02 -10.70 -8.57
CA ASP A 79 -28.98 -10.77 -7.11
C ASP A 79 -27.64 -11.31 -6.61
N TRP A 80 -27.13 -10.75 -5.52
CA TRP A 80 -26.05 -11.40 -4.78
C TRP A 80 -26.54 -12.71 -4.19
N GLU A 81 -25.70 -13.74 -4.31
CA GLU A 81 -25.91 -15.02 -3.67
C GLU A 81 -24.72 -15.36 -2.77
N GLN A 82 -25.02 -15.89 -1.59
CA GLN A 82 -23.99 -16.39 -0.69
C GLN A 82 -23.46 -17.72 -1.24
N ARG A 83 -22.12 -17.84 -1.30
CA ARG A 83 -21.39 -19.05 -1.71
C ARG A 83 -20.29 -19.33 -0.70
N LYS A 84 -19.92 -20.60 -0.56
CA LYS A 84 -18.70 -20.92 0.20
C LYS A 84 -17.48 -20.63 -0.68
N LEU A 85 -16.42 -20.09 -0.10
CA LEU A 85 -15.23 -19.72 -0.87
C LEU A 85 -14.62 -20.91 -1.61
N ASN A 86 -14.62 -22.09 -0.99
CA ASN A 86 -14.11 -23.33 -1.60
C ASN A 86 -15.00 -23.89 -2.73
N GLU A 87 -16.19 -23.33 -2.96
CA GLU A 87 -17.05 -23.68 -4.10
C GLU A 87 -16.72 -22.81 -5.34
N VAL A 88 -16.04 -21.67 -5.15
CA VAL A 88 -15.75 -20.68 -6.20
C VAL A 88 -14.26 -20.48 -6.46
N SER A 89 -13.40 -20.98 -5.58
CA SER A 89 -11.94 -20.89 -5.71
C SER A 89 -11.28 -22.06 -5.01
N ASP A 90 -10.17 -22.53 -5.57
CA ASP A 90 -9.24 -23.35 -4.83
C ASP A 90 -8.55 -22.50 -3.76
N ILE A 91 -8.34 -23.09 -2.58
CA ILE A 91 -7.71 -22.44 -1.43
C ILE A 91 -6.49 -23.26 -1.04
N TYR A 92 -5.35 -22.61 -0.99
CA TYR A 92 -4.08 -23.25 -0.65
C TYR A 92 -3.45 -22.54 0.56
N ASP A 93 -3.00 -23.34 1.52
CA ASP A 93 -2.19 -22.85 2.62
C ASP A 93 -0.70 -23.00 2.28
N GLY A 94 0.11 -22.06 2.75
CA GLY A 94 1.55 -22.08 2.56
C GLY A 94 2.22 -23.15 3.43
N THR A 95 3.50 -23.40 3.17
CA THR A 95 4.30 -24.25 4.06
C THR A 95 4.45 -23.60 5.44
N HIS A 96 4.38 -24.43 6.49
CA HIS A 96 4.63 -24.02 7.88
C HIS A 96 6.07 -24.29 8.34
N GLN A 97 6.90 -24.85 7.46
CA GLN A 97 8.31 -25.09 7.76
C GLN A 97 9.16 -23.91 7.28
N THR A 98 10.12 -23.52 8.11
CA THR A 98 11.13 -22.54 7.71
C THR A 98 12.09 -23.20 6.72
N PRO A 99 12.16 -22.72 5.47
CA PRO A 99 13.06 -23.31 4.49
C PRO A 99 14.52 -22.93 4.78
N LYS A 100 15.45 -23.66 4.16
CA LYS A 100 16.88 -23.31 4.21
C LYS A 100 17.15 -22.13 3.26
N TYR A 101 17.49 -20.99 3.84
CA TYR A 101 17.82 -19.80 3.06
C TYR A 101 19.22 -19.84 2.48
N GLN A 102 19.39 -19.18 1.34
CA GLN A 102 20.66 -18.97 0.64
C GLN A 102 20.67 -17.58 -0.03
N ASP A 103 21.83 -17.19 -0.55
CA ASP A 103 22.06 -15.84 -1.10
C ASP A 103 21.50 -15.62 -2.52
N ASN A 104 21.11 -16.70 -3.21
CA ASN A 104 20.58 -16.66 -4.58
C ASN A 104 19.57 -17.77 -4.80
N GLY A 105 18.89 -17.82 -5.95
CA GLY A 105 17.95 -18.90 -6.29
C GLY A 105 16.52 -18.40 -6.43
N VAL A 106 15.55 -19.19 -5.95
CA VAL A 106 14.13 -18.83 -6.03
C VAL A 106 13.78 -17.89 -4.88
N MET A 107 13.25 -16.71 -5.17
CA MET A 107 12.83 -15.75 -4.16
C MET A 107 11.70 -16.33 -3.31
N PHE A 108 11.89 -16.33 -1.99
CA PHE A 108 10.93 -16.84 -1.04
C PHE A 108 10.12 -15.68 -0.43
N LEU A 109 8.81 -15.71 -0.61
CA LEU A 109 7.87 -14.75 -0.03
C LEU A 109 7.22 -15.34 1.22
N SER A 110 7.25 -14.58 2.32
CA SER A 110 6.54 -14.89 3.55
C SER A 110 5.44 -13.85 3.83
N VAL A 111 4.74 -13.99 4.95
CA VAL A 111 3.69 -13.06 5.39
C VAL A 111 4.16 -11.60 5.45
N GLU A 112 5.45 -11.36 5.75
CA GLU A 112 6.03 -10.02 5.82
C GLU A 112 6.12 -9.33 4.44
N ASN A 113 6.09 -10.11 3.36
CA ASN A 113 6.31 -9.65 2.00
C ASN A 113 5.01 -9.41 1.21
N ILE A 114 3.83 -9.70 1.78
CA ILE A 114 2.55 -9.63 1.03
C ILE A 114 2.27 -8.23 0.45
N LYS A 115 2.74 -7.16 1.09
CA LYS A 115 2.55 -5.79 0.60
C LYS A 115 3.44 -5.42 -0.58
N THR A 116 4.67 -5.92 -0.60
CA THR A 116 5.69 -5.53 -1.60
C THR A 116 5.87 -6.58 -2.68
N LEU A 117 5.51 -7.84 -2.39
CA LEU A 117 5.80 -9.03 -3.18
C LEU A 117 7.29 -9.16 -3.52
N THR A 118 8.15 -8.71 -2.62
CA THR A 118 9.61 -8.75 -2.73
C THR A 118 10.25 -9.23 -1.44
N SER A 119 11.37 -9.94 -1.55
CA SER A 119 12.10 -10.53 -0.43
C SER A 119 13.59 -10.64 -0.73
N ASN A 120 14.41 -10.54 0.31
CA ASN A 120 15.85 -10.81 0.24
C ASN A 120 16.20 -12.26 0.67
N LYS A 121 15.19 -13.10 0.90
CA LYS A 121 15.35 -14.52 1.25
C LYS A 121 15.18 -15.35 -0.02
N PHE A 122 16.13 -16.25 -0.27
CA PHE A 122 16.08 -17.16 -1.40
C PHE A 122 16.21 -18.60 -0.94
N ILE A 123 15.63 -19.53 -1.69
CA ILE A 123 15.75 -20.97 -1.49
C ILE A 123 16.32 -21.61 -2.76
N SER A 124 16.89 -22.81 -2.63
CA SER A 124 17.38 -23.56 -3.79
C SER A 124 16.22 -23.95 -4.72
N ARG A 125 16.51 -24.20 -6.00
CA ARG A 125 15.47 -24.66 -6.94
C ARG A 125 14.95 -26.05 -6.57
N GLU A 126 15.82 -26.92 -6.07
CA GLU A 126 15.46 -28.26 -5.58
C GLU A 126 14.50 -28.16 -4.39
N ALA A 127 14.81 -27.34 -3.38
CA ALA A 127 13.91 -27.10 -2.26
C ALA A 127 12.55 -26.52 -2.72
N PHE A 128 12.57 -25.60 -3.70
CA PHE A 128 11.34 -25.07 -4.29
C PHE A 128 10.50 -26.17 -4.98
N GLU A 129 11.14 -27.06 -5.74
CA GLU A 129 10.44 -28.12 -6.49
C GLU A 129 9.91 -29.23 -5.58
N ASP A 130 10.64 -29.59 -4.52
CA ASP A 130 10.29 -30.68 -3.61
C ASP A 130 9.29 -30.23 -2.53
N GLU A 131 9.47 -29.04 -1.97
CA GLU A 131 8.68 -28.57 -0.81
C GLU A 131 7.42 -27.78 -1.22
N PHE A 132 7.39 -27.19 -2.42
CA PHE A 132 6.31 -26.29 -2.86
C PHE A 132 5.54 -26.83 -4.06
N LYS A 133 4.43 -27.49 -3.77
CA LYS A 133 3.53 -28.08 -4.78
C LYS A 133 2.68 -27.04 -5.52
N ILE A 134 2.37 -25.93 -4.85
CA ILE A 134 1.53 -24.87 -5.39
C ILE A 134 2.37 -23.64 -5.65
N ARG A 135 2.17 -23.05 -6.82
CA ARG A 135 2.95 -21.92 -7.31
C ARG A 135 1.97 -20.80 -7.65
N PRO A 136 2.00 -19.67 -6.92
CA PRO A 136 1.14 -18.54 -7.22
C PRO A 136 1.33 -18.07 -8.67
N GLN A 137 0.22 -17.83 -9.35
CA GLN A 137 0.17 -17.31 -10.69
C GLN A 137 -0.33 -15.87 -10.70
N ARG A 138 -0.11 -15.17 -11.82
CA ARG A 138 -0.69 -13.85 -12.02
C ARG A 138 -2.21 -13.98 -12.01
N GLY A 139 -2.85 -13.27 -11.08
CA GLY A 139 -4.31 -13.30 -10.89
C GLY A 139 -4.72 -13.93 -9.57
N ASP A 140 -3.83 -14.69 -8.93
CA ASP A 140 -4.10 -15.27 -7.62
C ASP A 140 -4.19 -14.20 -6.53
N VAL A 141 -5.05 -14.44 -5.55
CA VAL A 141 -5.22 -13.58 -4.38
C VAL A 141 -4.41 -14.15 -3.22
N LEU A 142 -3.38 -13.42 -2.79
CA LEU A 142 -2.59 -13.77 -1.61
C LEU A 142 -3.18 -13.08 -0.38
N MET A 143 -3.39 -13.84 0.69
CA MET A 143 -3.90 -13.33 1.97
C MET A 143 -3.09 -13.89 3.15
N THR A 144 -2.93 -13.09 4.20
CA THR A 144 -2.25 -13.51 5.43
C THR A 144 -3.25 -14.20 6.36
N ARG A 145 -2.94 -15.43 6.79
CA ARG A 145 -3.73 -16.15 7.80
C ARG A 145 -3.43 -15.72 9.24
N ILE A 146 -2.25 -15.15 9.49
CA ILE A 146 -1.72 -14.79 10.82
C ILE A 146 -1.12 -13.38 10.75
N GLY A 147 -1.48 -12.50 11.68
CA GLY A 147 -1.09 -11.07 11.72
C GLY A 147 -2.31 -10.14 11.83
N ASP A 148 -2.16 -8.83 11.57
CA ASP A 148 -3.33 -7.98 11.31
C ASP A 148 -4.02 -8.52 10.04
N ILE A 149 -5.14 -9.20 10.26
CA ILE A 149 -5.96 -9.78 9.19
C ILE A 149 -6.74 -8.63 8.57
N GLY A 150 -6.14 -7.95 7.59
CA GLY A 150 -6.84 -7.04 6.67
C GLY A 150 -7.43 -5.78 7.30
#